data_AF-A0AA96V3S5-F1
#
_entry.id   AF-A0AA96V3S5-F1
#
_cell.length_a   1.000
_cell.length_b   1.000
_cell.length_c   1.000
_cell.angle_alpha   90.00
_cell.angle_beta   90.00
_cell.angle_gamma   90.00
#
_symmetry.space_group_name_H-M   'P 1'
#
loop_
_entity.id
_entity.type
_entity.pdbx_description
1 polymer ?
#
loop_
_entity_poly.entity_id
_entity_poly.type
_entity_poly.pdbx_seq_one_letter_code
_entity_poly.pdbx_strand_id
1 'polypeptide(L)'
;MSDYTIYKEENLTVETKNEIFQVMTQSFMKNPLIGGYFFRQNEKKVYAFIKTTVEYYMRLGDIIVCKNEDGKIVAVCVLGMPDTEPLSLGSVIKNGMLLDFIGLIFKVGPSDMKRTLKAAHILEINHIHEPHCYIYMISSVEKGAGRALLNQVIDTYTQNNVIYFESTVAKNNHEYYKSFGAKPVGETTVGGVSHMFFIFEKKGNEKKSANFLKFCFLFFYFFAHCVVVLLISYKNQYVLSVKTNSNNKKTKTQAA
;
A
#
# COMPACT_ATOMS: atom_id res chain seq x y z
N MET A 1 23.67 6.24 -10.26
CA MET A 1 22.65 5.99 -9.23
C MET A 1 23.23 4.89 -8.36
N SER A 2 23.24 5.03 -7.04
CA SER A 2 23.70 3.93 -6.18
C SER A 2 22.78 2.73 -6.38
N ASP A 3 23.35 1.54 -6.56
CA ASP A 3 22.56 0.33 -6.75
C ASP A 3 22.12 -0.19 -5.38
N TYR A 4 20.87 0.09 -5.04
CA TYR A 4 20.25 -0.43 -3.82
C TYR A 4 19.55 -1.76 -4.10
N THR A 5 19.76 -2.74 -3.22
CA THR A 5 18.99 -3.99 -3.22
C THR A 5 17.87 -3.88 -2.20
N ILE A 6 16.61 -3.95 -2.66
CA ILE A 6 15.43 -3.78 -1.80
C ILE A 6 14.58 -5.04 -1.85
N TYR A 7 14.27 -5.60 -0.68
CA TYR A 7 13.50 -6.83 -0.56
C TYR A 7 12.78 -6.92 0.79
N LYS A 8 11.76 -7.78 0.85
CA LYS A 8 11.12 -8.18 2.11
C LYS A 8 12.08 -9.12 2.86
N GLU A 9 12.47 -8.75 4.07
CA GLU A 9 13.35 -9.56 4.90
C GLU A 9 12.56 -10.69 5.55
N GLU A 10 12.77 -11.91 5.07
CA GLU A 10 12.16 -13.13 5.62
C GLU A 10 13.03 -13.78 6.70
N ASN A 11 14.35 -13.53 6.69
CA ASN A 11 15.29 -14.14 7.60
C ASN A 11 15.76 -13.17 8.69
N LEU A 12 14.94 -13.03 9.73
CA LEU A 12 15.20 -12.15 10.87
C LEU A 12 16.16 -12.77 11.90
N THR A 13 17.41 -13.02 11.49
CA THR A 13 18.48 -13.45 12.42
C THR A 13 18.74 -12.40 13.50
N VAL A 14 19.45 -12.77 14.57
CA VAL A 14 19.80 -11.83 15.66
C VAL A 14 20.62 -10.67 15.12
N GLU A 15 21.57 -10.94 14.24
CA GLU A 15 22.44 -9.94 13.60
C GLU A 15 21.61 -8.97 12.75
N THR A 16 20.74 -9.50 11.88
CA THR A 16 19.88 -8.72 10.98
C THR A 16 18.93 -7.83 11.77
N LYS A 17 18.31 -8.37 12.84
CA LYS A 17 17.45 -7.59 13.75
C LYS A 17 18.21 -6.44 14.39
N ASN A 18 19.42 -6.70 14.90
CA ASN A 18 20.22 -5.66 15.54
C ASN A 18 20.60 -4.54 14.56
N GLU A 19 20.95 -4.88 13.32
CA GLU A 19 21.24 -3.90 12.27
C GLU A 19 20.01 -3.04 11.96
N ILE A 20 18.83 -3.66 11.80
CA ILE A 20 17.55 -2.95 11.63
C ILE A 20 17.31 -1.96 12.79
N PHE A 21 17.45 -2.42 14.03
CA PHE A 21 17.21 -1.57 15.20
C PHE A 21 18.19 -0.39 15.26
N GLN A 22 19.45 -0.59 14.88
CA GLN A 22 20.46 0.47 14.83
C GLN A 22 20.13 1.52 13.78
N VAL A 23 19.83 1.12 12.55
CA VAL A 23 19.44 2.03 11.45
C VAL A 23 18.21 2.87 11.81
N MET A 24 17.19 2.21 12.37
CA MET A 24 15.98 2.89 12.80
C MET A 24 16.24 3.82 13.98
N THR A 25 17.00 3.38 15.00
CA THR A 25 17.36 4.23 16.15
C THR A 25 18.10 5.48 15.70
N GLN A 26 19.13 5.35 14.87
CA GLN A 26 19.90 6.47 14.34
C GLN A 26 19.02 7.49 13.61
N SER A 27 18.06 7.00 12.81
CA SER A 27 17.13 7.87 12.09
C SER A 27 16.15 8.58 13.03
N PHE A 28 15.54 7.84 13.95
CA PHE A 28 14.51 8.35 14.85
C PHE A 28 15.04 9.16 16.03
N MET A 29 16.33 9.09 16.34
CA MET A 29 16.99 10.02 17.27
C MET A 29 16.79 11.48 16.84
N LYS A 30 16.90 11.75 15.54
CA LYS A 30 16.71 13.11 14.99
C LYS A 30 15.23 13.48 14.81
N ASN A 31 14.30 12.55 15.04
CA ASN A 31 12.88 12.79 14.88
C ASN A 31 12.34 13.68 16.02
N PRO A 32 11.62 14.78 15.72
CA PRO A 32 11.12 15.69 16.75
C PRO A 32 10.15 15.06 17.74
N LEU A 33 9.36 14.07 17.31
CA LEU A 33 8.39 13.39 18.17
C LEU A 33 9.05 12.28 18.98
N ILE A 34 9.70 11.32 18.31
CA ILE A 34 10.28 10.15 18.97
C ILE A 34 11.54 10.53 19.75
N GLY A 35 12.58 10.99 19.05
CA GLY A 35 13.81 11.45 19.67
C GLY A 35 13.57 12.64 20.59
N GLY A 36 12.83 13.65 20.14
CA GLY A 36 12.56 14.87 20.92
C GLY A 36 11.53 14.68 22.04
N TYR A 37 10.25 14.70 21.70
CA TYR A 37 9.15 14.78 22.68
C TYR A 37 9.02 13.53 23.58
N PHE A 38 9.12 12.31 23.02
CA PHE A 38 8.99 11.08 23.80
C PHE A 38 10.21 10.86 24.68
N PHE A 39 11.41 10.90 24.11
CA PHE A 39 12.60 10.37 24.79
C PHE A 39 13.69 11.41 25.07
N ARG A 40 13.48 12.69 24.77
CA ARG A 40 14.39 13.81 25.11
C ARG A 40 15.83 13.54 24.70
N GLN A 41 16.02 13.04 23.49
CA GLN A 41 17.30 12.71 22.87
C GLN A 41 18.09 11.64 23.65
N ASN A 42 17.38 10.73 24.36
CA ASN A 42 18.00 9.59 25.02
C ASN A 42 18.01 8.35 24.11
N GLU A 43 19.18 8.06 23.54
CA GLU A 43 19.39 6.96 22.60
C GLU A 43 19.01 5.59 23.15
N LYS A 44 19.34 5.29 24.42
CA LYS A 44 19.00 4.00 25.04
C LYS A 44 17.49 3.79 25.10
N LYS A 45 16.72 4.85 25.35
CA LYS A 45 15.26 4.78 25.39
C LYS A 45 14.66 4.67 24.00
N VAL A 46 15.18 5.43 23.02
CA VAL A 46 14.78 5.30 21.62
C VAL A 46 15.05 3.88 21.13
N TYR A 47 16.24 3.33 21.38
CA TYR A 47 16.59 1.96 21.01
C TYR A 47 15.65 0.94 21.64
N ALA A 48 15.37 1.06 22.95
CA ALA A 48 14.43 0.16 23.63
C ALA A 48 13.03 0.22 23.00
N PHE A 49 12.54 1.43 22.70
CA PHE A 49 11.25 1.63 22.04
C PHE A 49 11.23 1.02 20.64
N ILE A 50 12.19 1.38 19.78
CA ILE A 50 12.33 0.85 18.42
C ILE A 50 12.39 -0.67 18.43
N LYS A 51 13.26 -1.26 19.26
CA LYS A 51 13.37 -2.71 19.38
C LYS A 51 12.01 -3.35 19.67
N THR A 52 11.34 -2.91 20.73
CA THR A 52 10.07 -3.53 21.16
C THR A 52 8.96 -3.37 20.14
N THR A 53 8.81 -2.19 19.53
CA THR A 53 7.73 -1.94 18.56
C THR A 53 8.00 -2.60 17.21
N VAL A 54 9.25 -2.63 16.75
CA VAL A 54 9.62 -3.33 15.53
C VAL A 54 9.48 -4.85 15.70
N GLU A 55 9.88 -5.42 16.85
CA GLU A 55 9.67 -6.84 17.14
C GLU A 55 8.19 -7.23 17.16
N TYR A 56 7.31 -6.30 17.53
CA TYR A 56 5.87 -6.49 17.44
C TYR A 56 5.41 -6.60 15.97
N TYR A 57 5.83 -5.67 15.11
CA TYR A 57 5.47 -5.71 13.69
C TYR A 57 6.16 -6.83 12.90
N MET A 58 7.34 -7.29 13.32
CA MET A 58 7.97 -8.49 12.76
C MET A 58 7.10 -9.76 12.87
N ARG A 59 6.12 -9.77 13.79
CA ARG A 59 5.17 -10.89 13.96
C ARG A 59 3.90 -10.73 13.13
N LEU A 60 3.58 -9.51 12.72
CA LEU A 60 2.25 -9.14 12.24
C LEU A 60 2.22 -8.50 10.86
N GLY A 61 3.37 -8.15 10.31
CA GLY A 61 3.49 -7.48 9.04
C GLY A 61 4.85 -7.70 8.39
N ASP A 62 5.18 -6.83 7.46
CA ASP A 62 6.35 -6.98 6.60
C ASP A 62 7.45 -5.99 6.98
N ILE A 63 8.68 -6.50 7.02
CA ILE A 63 9.88 -5.69 7.15
C ILE A 63 10.55 -5.63 5.79
N ILE A 64 10.65 -4.43 5.24
CA ILE A 64 11.26 -4.20 3.93
C ILE A 64 12.58 -3.48 4.18
N VAL A 65 13.67 -4.08 3.73
CA VAL A 65 15.02 -3.57 3.94
C VAL A 65 15.63 -3.12 2.62
N CYS A 66 16.49 -2.11 2.71
CA CYS A 66 17.29 -1.61 1.61
C CYS A 66 18.76 -1.78 1.96
N LYS A 67 19.49 -2.58 1.19
CA LYS A 67 20.93 -2.76 1.32
C LYS A 67 21.69 -1.94 0.28
N ASN A 68 22.83 -1.40 0.68
CA ASN A 68 23.78 -0.76 -0.23
C ASN A 68 24.71 -1.80 -0.89
N GLU A 69 25.66 -1.33 -1.71
CA GLU A 69 26.62 -2.19 -2.45
C GLU A 69 27.52 -3.03 -1.53
N ASP A 70 27.78 -2.56 -0.30
CA ASP A 70 28.53 -3.31 0.72
C ASP A 70 27.67 -4.38 1.44
N GLY A 71 26.39 -4.52 1.08
CA GLY A 71 25.45 -5.44 1.70
C GLY A 71 24.91 -4.98 3.06
N LYS A 72 25.17 -3.73 3.47
CA LYS A 72 24.68 -3.16 4.75
C LYS A 72 23.28 -2.61 4.61
N ILE A 73 22.44 -2.81 5.62
CA ILE A 73 21.10 -2.22 5.69
C ILE A 73 21.24 -0.72 5.93
N VAL A 74 20.66 0.09 5.04
CA VAL A 74 20.74 1.56 5.07
C VAL A 74 19.38 2.25 5.08
N ALA A 75 18.30 1.50 4.87
CA ALA A 75 16.93 1.96 5.09
C ALA A 75 16.02 0.78 5.46
N VAL A 76 15.00 1.05 6.27
CA VAL A 76 14.04 0.05 6.73
C VAL A 76 12.63 0.64 6.70
N CYS A 77 11.67 -0.16 6.24
CA CYS A 77 10.24 0.13 6.31
C CYS A 77 9.55 -0.99 7.08
N VAL A 78 8.79 -0.61 8.10
CA VAL A 78 7.95 -1.49 8.90
C VAL A 78 6.51 -1.28 8.46
N LEU A 79 5.92 -2.31 7.89
CA LEU A 79 4.61 -2.26 7.25
C LEU A 79 3.62 -3.18 7.96
N GLY A 80 2.53 -2.61 8.48
CA GLY A 80 1.33 -3.36 8.86
C GLY A 80 0.50 -3.71 7.63
N MET A 81 -0.09 -4.89 7.63
CA MET A 81 -1.01 -5.38 6.61
C MET A 81 -2.47 -4.98 6.96
N PRO A 82 -3.41 -5.02 6.00
CA PRO A 82 -4.80 -4.60 6.25
C PRO A 82 -5.53 -5.34 7.38
N ASP A 83 -5.07 -6.54 7.71
CA ASP A 83 -5.56 -7.42 8.76
C ASP A 83 -4.69 -7.38 10.03
N THR A 84 -3.61 -6.59 10.04
CA THR A 84 -2.78 -6.40 11.23
C THR A 84 -3.58 -5.67 12.30
N GLU A 85 -3.68 -6.30 13.48
CA GLU A 85 -4.28 -5.65 14.64
C GLU A 85 -3.47 -4.41 15.04
N PRO A 86 -4.12 -3.30 15.41
CA PRO A 86 -3.43 -2.12 15.91
C PRO A 86 -2.73 -2.45 17.23
N LEU A 87 -1.63 -1.74 17.50
CA LEU A 87 -0.86 -1.90 18.73
C LEU A 87 -1.69 -1.53 19.96
N SER A 88 -2.33 -2.54 20.53
CA SER A 88 -3.22 -2.46 21.68
C SER A 88 -2.79 -3.45 22.75
N LEU A 89 -3.23 -3.24 24.00
CA LEU A 89 -2.96 -4.20 25.08
C LEU A 89 -3.46 -5.61 24.73
N GLY A 90 -4.65 -5.70 24.10
CA GLY A 90 -5.22 -6.97 23.63
C GLY A 90 -4.29 -7.67 22.63
N SER A 91 -3.84 -6.95 21.60
CA SER A 91 -2.91 -7.52 20.62
C SER A 91 -1.55 -7.89 21.23
N VAL A 92 -1.04 -7.11 22.18
CA VAL A 92 0.24 -7.37 22.86
C VAL A 92 0.15 -8.67 23.67
N ILE A 93 -0.97 -8.90 24.35
CA ILE A 93 -1.22 -10.15 25.09
C ILE A 93 -1.39 -11.31 24.12
N LYS A 94 -2.22 -11.16 23.07
CA LYS A 94 -2.47 -12.19 22.05
C LYS A 94 -1.19 -12.66 21.37
N ASN A 95 -0.26 -11.74 21.14
CA ASN A 95 1.04 -12.02 20.52
C ASN A 95 2.13 -12.42 21.54
N GLY A 96 1.80 -12.60 22.82
CA GLY A 96 2.75 -13.06 23.85
C GLY A 96 3.86 -12.06 24.18
N MET A 97 3.63 -10.76 23.97
CA MET A 97 4.62 -9.69 24.16
C MET A 97 4.40 -8.84 25.42
N LEU A 98 3.52 -9.28 26.32
CA LEU A 98 3.19 -8.54 27.54
C LEU A 98 4.44 -8.23 28.37
N LEU A 99 5.33 -9.21 28.55
CA LEU A 99 6.57 -9.04 29.31
C LEU A 99 7.56 -8.08 28.61
N ASP A 100 7.61 -8.09 27.28
CA ASP A 100 8.46 -7.17 26.52
C ASP A 100 7.99 -5.72 26.70
N PHE A 101 6.68 -5.49 26.65
CA PHE A 101 6.10 -4.15 26.88
C PHE A 101 6.22 -3.70 28.33
N ILE A 102 6.07 -4.59 29.31
CA ILE A 102 6.36 -4.28 30.72
C ILE A 102 7.85 -3.91 30.86
N GLY A 103 8.76 -4.69 30.26
CA GLY A 103 10.18 -4.40 30.22
C GLY A 103 10.51 -3.06 29.55
N LEU A 104 9.78 -2.70 28.50
CA LEU A 104 9.88 -1.39 27.86
C LEU A 104 9.53 -0.26 28.83
N ILE A 105 8.41 -0.38 29.58
CA ILE A 105 8.00 0.60 30.59
C ILE A 105 9.11 0.83 31.62
N PHE A 106 9.75 -0.24 32.10
CA PHE A 106 10.88 -0.11 33.04
C PHE A 106 12.11 0.55 32.42
N LYS A 107 12.41 0.27 31.14
CA LYS A 107 13.56 0.84 30.43
C LYS A 107 13.38 2.32 30.09
N VAL A 108 12.20 2.72 29.64
CA VAL A 108 11.93 4.13 29.24
C VAL A 108 11.45 4.99 30.40
N GLY A 109 10.77 4.37 31.37
CA GLY A 109 10.17 5.03 32.52
C GLY A 109 8.71 5.45 32.28
N PRO A 110 7.89 5.50 33.34
CA PRO A 110 6.44 5.70 33.24
C PRO A 110 6.05 7.08 32.67
N SER A 111 6.83 8.13 32.96
CA SER A 111 6.57 9.47 32.44
C SER A 111 6.72 9.54 30.92
N ASP A 112 7.71 8.84 30.36
CA ASP A 112 7.98 8.81 28.93
C ASP A 112 6.93 7.96 28.23
N MET A 113 6.60 6.79 28.81
CA MET A 113 5.52 5.95 28.32
C MET A 113 4.18 6.68 28.31
N LYS A 114 3.86 7.47 29.35
CA LYS A 114 2.62 8.27 29.38
C LYS A 114 2.55 9.25 28.21
N ARG A 115 3.67 9.84 27.78
CA ARG A 115 3.71 10.71 26.60
C ARG A 115 3.50 9.93 25.31
N THR A 116 4.16 8.78 25.18
CA THR A 116 3.99 7.88 24.03
C THR A 116 2.54 7.39 23.90
N LEU A 117 1.91 6.95 25.01
CA LEU A 117 0.51 6.51 25.02
C LEU A 117 -0.47 7.65 24.72
N LYS A 118 -0.23 8.85 25.28
CA LYS A 118 -1.03 10.03 24.97
C LYS A 118 -0.94 10.37 23.48
N ALA A 119 0.26 10.31 22.90
CA ALA A 119 0.45 10.54 21.48
C ALA A 119 -0.25 9.49 20.63
N ALA A 120 -0.06 8.19 20.93
CA ALA A 120 -0.73 7.10 20.24
C ALA A 120 -2.25 7.28 20.24
N HIS A 121 -2.85 7.69 21.37
CA HIS A 121 -4.28 7.97 21.44
C HIS A 121 -4.73 9.14 20.54
N ILE A 122 -3.96 10.23 20.49
CA ILE A 122 -4.27 11.38 19.61
C ILE A 122 -4.20 10.97 18.13
N LEU A 123 -3.19 10.17 17.77
CA LEU A 123 -3.00 9.69 16.40
C LEU A 123 -4.12 8.72 16.00
N GLU A 124 -4.48 7.80 16.89
CA GLU A 124 -5.55 6.81 16.68
C GLU A 124 -6.91 7.47 16.38
N ILE A 125 -7.25 8.58 17.05
CA ILE A 125 -8.50 9.32 16.80
C ILE A 125 -8.58 9.82 15.35
N ASN A 126 -7.44 10.07 14.71
CA ASN A 126 -7.35 10.57 13.34
C ASN A 126 -6.92 9.48 12.35
N HIS A 127 -6.82 8.23 12.80
CA HIS A 127 -6.46 7.09 11.99
C HIS A 127 -7.61 6.73 11.04
N ILE A 128 -7.30 6.33 9.82
CA ILE A 128 -8.34 5.85 8.90
C ILE A 128 -8.83 4.47 9.36
N HIS A 129 -10.12 4.18 9.14
CA HIS A 129 -10.73 2.93 9.60
C HIS A 129 -11.00 1.94 8.47
N GLU A 130 -10.86 2.36 7.21
CA GLU A 130 -10.92 1.49 6.05
C GLU A 130 -9.70 0.55 6.00
N PRO A 131 -9.80 -0.68 5.48
CA PRO A 131 -8.65 -1.58 5.37
C PRO A 131 -7.50 -0.99 4.53
N HIS A 132 -6.28 -1.00 5.08
CA HIS A 132 -5.09 -0.42 4.45
C HIS A 132 -3.81 -1.10 4.91
N CYS A 133 -2.76 -1.05 4.09
CA CYS A 133 -1.40 -1.26 4.59
C CYS A 133 -0.96 -0.01 5.37
N TYR A 134 -0.30 -0.18 6.51
CA TYR A 134 0.15 0.93 7.35
C TYR A 134 1.67 1.00 7.40
N ILE A 135 2.29 2.08 6.90
CA ILE A 135 3.71 2.32 7.15
C ILE A 135 3.83 2.86 8.58
N TYR A 136 4.10 1.95 9.52
CA TYR A 136 4.30 2.30 10.92
C TYR A 136 5.57 3.12 11.11
N MET A 137 6.66 2.72 10.46
CA MET A 137 7.93 3.42 10.50
C MET A 137 8.68 3.24 9.19
N ILE A 138 9.26 4.33 8.68
CA ILE A 138 10.25 4.28 7.60
C ILE A 138 11.48 5.10 8.01
N SER A 139 12.66 4.54 7.81
CA SER A 139 13.94 5.11 8.24
C SER A 139 14.97 5.00 7.13
N SER A 140 15.96 5.88 7.14
CA SER A 140 17.09 5.82 6.23
C SER A 140 18.27 6.60 6.78
N VAL A 141 19.46 6.00 6.72
CA VAL A 141 20.74 6.60 7.13
C VAL A 141 21.60 7.02 5.96
N GLU A 142 21.19 6.71 4.72
CA GLU A 142 21.90 7.06 3.49
C GLU A 142 21.01 7.87 2.54
N LYS A 143 21.59 8.90 1.93
CA LYS A 143 20.85 9.79 1.02
C LYS A 143 20.38 9.01 -0.21
N GLY A 144 19.07 9.00 -0.45
CA GLY A 144 18.46 8.35 -1.61
C GLY A 144 17.87 6.97 -1.30
N ALA A 145 18.42 6.23 -0.33
CA ALA A 145 17.91 4.92 0.07
C ALA A 145 16.45 4.97 0.54
N GLY A 146 16.06 5.97 1.35
CA GLY A 146 14.66 6.14 1.76
C GLY A 146 13.68 6.39 0.60
N ARG A 147 14.12 7.08 -0.46
CA ARG A 147 13.32 7.30 -1.69
C ARG A 147 13.19 6.02 -2.51
N ALA A 148 14.30 5.30 -2.69
CA ALA A 148 14.31 4.02 -3.40
C ALA A 148 13.42 2.99 -2.70
N LEU A 149 13.55 2.88 -1.37
CA LEU A 149 12.72 2.03 -0.53
C LEU A 149 11.24 2.39 -0.66
N LEU A 150 10.87 3.66 -0.48
CA LEU A 150 9.48 4.09 -0.56
C LEU A 150 8.86 3.82 -1.95
N ASN A 151 9.60 4.04 -3.04
CA ASN A 151 9.14 3.68 -4.39
C ASN A 151 8.81 2.18 -4.48
N GLN A 152 9.70 1.31 -4.00
CA GLN A 152 9.47 -0.12 -4.02
C GLN A 152 8.24 -0.53 -3.19
N VAL A 153 8.06 0.07 -2.00
CA VAL A 153 6.88 -0.16 -1.16
C VAL A 153 5.61 0.26 -1.88
N ILE A 154 5.58 1.46 -2.47
CA ILE A 154 4.42 1.93 -3.23
C ILE A 154 4.13 0.98 -4.38
N ASP A 155 5.11 0.67 -5.22
CA ASP A 155 4.92 -0.16 -6.42
C ASP A 155 4.43 -1.57 -6.10
N THR A 156 4.90 -2.14 -4.98
CA THR A 156 4.54 -3.48 -4.53
C THR A 156 3.14 -3.52 -3.90
N TYR A 157 2.85 -2.63 -2.95
CA TYR A 157 1.66 -2.77 -2.09
C TYR A 157 0.45 -2.00 -2.60
N THR A 158 0.64 -0.93 -3.39
CA THR A 158 -0.51 -0.18 -3.95
C THR A 158 -1.25 -0.94 -5.05
N GLN A 159 -0.73 -2.07 -5.55
CA GLN A 159 -1.47 -2.89 -6.53
C GLN A 159 -2.80 -3.39 -5.96
N ASN A 160 -2.82 -3.73 -4.67
CA ASN A 160 -3.96 -4.36 -4.04
C ASN A 160 -4.53 -3.56 -2.86
N ASN A 161 -3.74 -2.66 -2.27
CA ASN A 161 -4.09 -2.00 -1.03
C ASN A 161 -3.97 -0.47 -1.15
N VAL A 162 -4.72 0.25 -0.32
CA VAL A 162 -4.36 1.62 0.06
C VAL A 162 -3.19 1.52 1.02
N ILE A 163 -2.23 2.45 0.94
CA ILE A 163 -1.17 2.57 1.95
C ILE A 163 -1.43 3.83 2.74
N TYR A 164 -1.65 3.71 4.04
CA TYR A 164 -1.75 4.83 4.98
C TYR A 164 -0.43 4.99 5.72
N PHE A 165 -0.08 6.23 6.05
CA PHE A 165 1.05 6.52 6.90
C PHE A 165 0.95 7.92 7.51
N GLU A 166 1.75 8.12 8.54
CA GLU A 166 1.78 9.37 9.27
C GLU A 166 3.20 9.94 9.27
N SER A 167 3.31 11.25 9.12
CA SER A 167 4.60 11.92 9.07
C SER A 167 4.62 13.08 10.05
N THR A 168 5.56 13.02 10.99
CA THR A 168 5.98 14.19 11.77
C THR A 168 6.55 15.22 10.81
N VAL A 169 5.92 16.40 10.71
CA VAL A 169 6.29 17.42 9.73
C VAL A 169 7.57 18.10 10.19
N ALA A 170 8.71 17.62 9.70
CA ALA A 170 9.84 18.51 9.43
C ALA A 170 9.47 19.34 8.20
N LYS A 171 9.79 20.64 8.21
CA LYS A 171 9.52 21.59 7.12
C LYS A 171 9.82 20.92 5.76
N ASN A 172 8.82 20.85 4.88
CA ASN A 172 8.83 20.26 3.52
C ASN A 172 8.55 18.74 3.36
N ASN A 173 8.23 17.99 4.42
CA ASN A 173 7.82 16.57 4.24
C ASN A 173 6.58 16.41 3.32
N HIS A 174 5.72 17.43 3.26
CA HIS A 174 4.55 17.42 2.38
C HIS A 174 4.94 17.26 0.91
N GLU A 175 5.83 18.12 0.42
CA GLU A 175 6.25 18.12 -0.98
C GLU A 175 7.06 16.87 -1.32
N TYR A 176 7.82 16.36 -0.35
CA TYR A 176 8.49 15.07 -0.48
C TYR A 176 7.49 13.95 -0.80
N TYR A 177 6.49 13.72 0.06
CA TYR A 177 5.53 12.62 -0.13
C TYR A 177 4.58 12.84 -1.32
N LYS A 178 4.16 14.09 -1.57
CA LYS A 178 3.40 14.45 -2.77
C LYS A 178 4.14 14.10 -4.07
N SER A 179 5.47 14.19 -4.09
CA SER A 179 6.26 13.79 -5.27
C SER A 179 6.14 12.31 -5.63
N PHE A 180 5.62 11.48 -4.72
CA PHE A 180 5.29 10.07 -4.94
C PHE A 180 3.78 9.83 -5.18
N GLY A 181 2.97 10.89 -5.24
CA GLY A 181 1.52 10.80 -5.39
C GLY A 181 0.74 10.62 -4.08
N ALA A 182 1.36 10.85 -2.91
CA ALA A 182 0.64 10.81 -1.64
C ALA A 182 -0.42 11.92 -1.56
N LYS A 183 -1.61 11.59 -1.05
CA LYS A 183 -2.70 12.53 -0.79
C LYS A 183 -2.82 12.80 0.71
N PRO A 184 -2.79 14.06 1.17
CA PRO A 184 -3.03 14.36 2.57
C PRO A 184 -4.51 14.10 2.89
N VAL A 185 -4.76 13.46 4.04
CA VAL A 185 -6.13 13.15 4.52
C VAL A 185 -6.46 13.80 5.86
N GLY A 186 -5.47 14.39 6.53
CA GLY A 186 -5.68 15.16 7.74
C GLY A 186 -4.37 15.66 8.35
N GLU A 187 -4.51 16.41 9.43
CA GLU A 187 -3.40 16.90 10.22
C GLU A 187 -3.76 16.98 11.70
N THR A 188 -2.76 16.88 12.56
CA THR A 188 -2.90 17.10 14.01
C THR A 188 -1.61 17.64 14.59
N THR A 189 -1.60 17.91 15.89
CA THR A 189 -0.41 18.32 16.63
C THR A 189 -0.25 17.49 17.89
N VAL A 190 0.93 16.92 18.08
CA VAL A 190 1.26 16.08 19.24
C VAL A 190 2.50 16.63 19.92
N GLY A 191 2.38 17.06 21.17
CA GLY A 191 3.53 17.57 21.94
C GLY A 191 4.18 18.81 21.30
N GLY A 192 3.42 19.60 20.54
CA GLY A 192 3.93 20.75 19.78
C GLY A 192 4.57 20.40 18.44
N VAL A 193 4.54 19.13 18.03
CA VAL A 193 5.03 18.65 16.73
C VAL A 193 3.83 18.46 15.79
N SER A 194 3.85 19.15 14.65
CA SER A 194 2.85 18.97 13.59
C SER A 194 2.98 17.59 12.96
N HIS A 195 1.85 16.96 12.67
CA HIS A 195 1.75 15.62 12.13
C HIS A 195 0.72 15.61 11.01
N MET A 196 1.08 15.02 9.87
CA MET A 196 0.17 14.89 8.73
C MET A 196 -0.08 13.43 8.43
N PHE A 197 -1.30 13.16 8.01
CA PHE A 197 -1.78 11.85 7.60
C PHE A 197 -1.86 11.80 6.09
N PHE A 198 -1.33 10.72 5.51
CA PHE A 198 -1.26 10.56 4.06
C PHE A 198 -1.78 9.19 3.65
N ILE A 199 -2.29 9.13 2.42
CA ILE A 199 -2.55 7.88 1.73
C ILE A 199 -1.83 7.84 0.37
N PHE A 200 -1.36 6.66 -0.01
CA PHE A 200 -1.21 6.28 -1.40
C PHE A 200 -2.43 5.47 -1.80
N GLU A 201 -3.12 5.94 -2.84
CA GLU A 201 -4.26 5.20 -3.36
C GLU A 201 -3.81 3.87 -3.94
N LYS A 202 -4.70 2.88 -3.86
CA LYS A 202 -4.56 1.68 -4.66
C LYS A 202 -4.40 2.10 -6.11
N LYS A 203 -3.30 1.68 -6.75
CA LYS A 203 -3.19 1.69 -8.21
C LYS A 203 -4.31 0.78 -8.67
N GLY A 204 -5.46 1.38 -8.98
CA GLY A 204 -6.57 0.64 -9.52
C GLY A 204 -6.01 -0.19 -10.66
N ASN A 205 -6.44 -1.44 -10.80
CA ASN A 205 -6.49 -2.02 -12.12
C ASN A 205 -7.18 -0.95 -12.96
N GLU A 206 -6.42 -0.17 -13.74
CA GLU A 206 -6.97 0.62 -14.81
C GLU A 206 -8.02 -0.28 -15.43
N LYS A 207 -9.26 0.19 -15.53
CA LYS A 207 -10.40 -0.55 -16.07
C LYS A 207 -10.12 -0.95 -17.53
N LYS A 208 -9.14 -1.82 -17.78
CA LYS A 208 -8.94 -2.54 -19.03
C LYS A 208 -10.03 -3.58 -19.19
N SER A 209 -10.69 -4.02 -18.11
CA SER A 209 -11.76 -5.01 -18.19
C SER A 209 -13.13 -4.42 -18.59
N ALA A 210 -13.56 -3.28 -18.06
CA ALA A 210 -14.92 -2.78 -18.34
C ALA A 210 -15.10 -2.26 -19.78
N ASN A 211 -14.08 -1.59 -20.34
CA ASN A 211 -14.12 -1.13 -21.73
C ASN A 211 -13.85 -2.26 -22.72
N PHE A 212 -13.01 -3.24 -22.38
CA PHE A 212 -12.79 -4.42 -23.22
C PHE A 212 -14.02 -5.34 -23.23
N LEU A 213 -14.66 -5.61 -22.09
CA LEU A 213 -15.91 -6.37 -22.07
C LEU A 213 -17.04 -5.63 -22.79
N LYS A 214 -17.18 -4.30 -22.61
CA LYS A 214 -18.16 -3.51 -23.38
C LYS A 214 -17.86 -3.55 -24.87
N PHE A 215 -16.58 -3.46 -25.27
CA PHE A 215 -16.16 -3.58 -26.66
C PHE A 215 -16.47 -4.97 -27.23
N CYS A 216 -16.18 -6.05 -26.49
CA CYS A 216 -16.54 -7.42 -26.87
C CYS A 216 -18.06 -7.58 -27.00
N PHE A 217 -18.86 -7.06 -26.05
CA PHE A 217 -20.32 -7.11 -26.12
C PHE A 217 -20.87 -6.35 -27.33
N LEU A 218 -20.38 -5.15 -27.61
CA LEU A 218 -20.74 -4.36 -28.80
C LEU A 218 -20.35 -5.09 -30.09
N PHE A 219 -19.17 -5.70 -30.13
CA PHE A 219 -18.69 -6.46 -31.27
C PHE A 219 -19.56 -7.70 -31.54
N PHE A 220 -19.89 -8.49 -30.51
CA PHE A 220 -20.77 -9.65 -30.64
C PHE A 220 -22.20 -9.25 -31.04
N TYR A 221 -22.74 -8.17 -30.47
CA TYR A 221 -24.06 -7.67 -30.83
C TYR A 221 -24.11 -7.22 -32.30
N PHE A 222 -23.10 -6.48 -32.76
CA PHE A 222 -22.99 -6.05 -34.15
C PHE A 222 -22.86 -7.24 -35.10
N PHE A 223 -22.01 -8.22 -34.77
CA PHE A 223 -21.83 -9.42 -35.58
C PHE A 223 -23.13 -10.24 -35.69
N ALA A 224 -23.83 -10.45 -34.57
CA ALA A 224 -25.13 -11.14 -34.56
C ALA A 224 -26.17 -10.40 -35.41
N HIS A 225 -26.21 -9.06 -35.35
CA HIS A 225 -27.13 -8.27 -36.16
C HIS A 225 -26.82 -8.38 -37.66
N CYS A 226 -25.54 -8.33 -38.06
CA CYS A 226 -25.13 -8.54 -39.44
C CYS A 226 -25.53 -9.92 -39.97
N VAL A 227 -25.37 -10.98 -39.17
CA VAL A 227 -25.78 -12.34 -39.56
C VAL A 227 -27.29 -12.41 -39.77
N VAL A 228 -28.09 -11.81 -38.89
CA VAL A 228 -29.56 -11.79 -39.03
C VAL A 228 -29.97 -11.03 -40.31
N VAL A 229 -29.38 -9.87 -40.58
CA VAL A 229 -29.66 -9.09 -41.80
C VAL A 229 -29.29 -9.85 -43.07
N LEU A 230 -28.16 -10.56 -43.07
CA LEU A 230 -27.75 -11.42 -44.18
C LEU A 230 -28.72 -12.59 -44.38
N LEU A 231 -29.15 -13.25 -43.30
CA LEU A 231 -30.12 -14.35 -43.38
C LEU A 231 -31.49 -13.88 -43.89
N ILE A 232 -31.96 -12.71 -43.47
CA ILE A 232 -33.21 -12.11 -43.98
C ILE A 232 -33.07 -11.78 -45.47
N SER A 233 -31.96 -11.17 -45.88
CA SER A 233 -31.69 -10.84 -47.28
C SER A 233 -31.62 -12.09 -48.16
N TYR A 234 -30.95 -13.15 -47.68
CA TYR A 234 -30.86 -14.43 -48.37
C TYR A 234 -32.23 -15.10 -48.52
N LYS A 235 -33.04 -15.11 -47.44
CA LYS A 235 -34.41 -15.65 -47.49
C LYS A 235 -35.28 -14.88 -48.50
N ASN A 236 -35.18 -13.56 -48.55
CA ASN A 236 -35.94 -12.75 -49.51
C ASN A 236 -35.51 -12.99 -50.96
N GLN A 237 -34.20 -13.09 -51.22
CA GLN A 237 -33.70 -13.45 -52.56
C GLN A 237 -34.17 -14.85 -52.99
N TYR A 238 -34.17 -15.82 -52.06
CA TYR A 238 -34.66 -17.17 -52.33
C TYR A 238 -36.17 -17.20 -52.65
N VAL A 239 -36.99 -16.45 -51.92
CA VAL A 239 -38.44 -16.36 -52.21
C VAL A 239 -38.70 -15.71 -53.57
N LEU A 240 -37.90 -14.69 -53.96
CA LEU A 240 -38.01 -14.05 -55.26
C LEU A 240 -37.61 -14.99 -56.40
N SER A 241 -36.53 -15.78 -56.26
CA SER A 241 -36.09 -16.73 -57.28
C SER A 241 -37.07 -17.89 -57.49
N VAL A 242 -37.74 -18.34 -56.44
CA VAL A 242 -38.80 -19.36 -56.54
C VAL A 242 -40.05 -18.80 -57.25
N LYS A 243 -40.42 -17.54 -56.99
CA LYS A 243 -41.56 -16.90 -57.67
C LYS A 243 -41.30 -16.64 -59.16
N THR A 244 -40.11 -16.24 -59.56
CA THR A 244 -39.77 -16.07 -61.00
C THR A 244 -39.74 -17.39 -61.76
N ASN A 245 -39.27 -18.49 -61.14
CA ASN A 245 -39.32 -19.82 -61.76
C ASN A 245 -40.74 -20.38 -61.88
N SER A 246 -41.64 -20.06 -60.95
CA SER A 246 -43.07 -20.41 -61.01
C SER A 246 -43.78 -19.74 -62.21
N ASN A 247 -43.50 -18.46 -62.46
CA ASN A 247 -44.17 -17.71 -63.53
C ASN A 247 -43.67 -18.11 -64.93
N ASN A 248 -42.38 -18.43 -65.10
CA ASN A 248 -41.86 -18.95 -66.37
C ASN A 248 -42.40 -20.34 -66.75
N LYS A 249 -42.91 -21.11 -65.79
CA LYS A 249 -43.55 -22.41 -66.05
C LYS A 249 -45.00 -22.25 -66.57
N LYS A 250 -45.67 -21.13 -66.30
CA LYS A 250 -47.03 -20.87 -66.80
C LYS A 250 -47.06 -20.26 -68.20
N THR A 251 -46.06 -19.48 -68.60
CA THR A 251 -46.00 -18.89 -69.95
C THR A 251 -45.60 -19.90 -71.04
N LYS A 252 -44.95 -21.01 -70.70
CA LYS A 252 -44.61 -22.07 -71.68
C LYS A 252 -45.79 -22.99 -72.06
N THR A 253 -46.94 -22.89 -71.41
CA THR A 253 -48.13 -23.74 -71.70
C THR A 253 -49.18 -23.03 -72.58
N GLN A 254 -48.95 -21.77 -72.97
CA GLN A 254 -49.87 -21.00 -73.83
C GLN A 254 -49.31 -20.69 -75.23
N ALA A 255 -48.20 -21.32 -75.62
CA ALA A 255 -47.58 -21.15 -76.94
C ALA A 255 -47.39 -22.49 -77.69
N ALA A 256 -48.30 -23.44 -77.47
CA ALA A 256 -48.43 -24.67 -78.25
C ALA A 256 -49.88 -24.83 -78.72
#